data_AF-X0VSD6-F1
#
_entry.id   AF-X0VSD6-F1
#
_cell.length_a   1.000
_cell.length_b   1.000
_cell.length_c   1.000
_cell.angle_alpha   90.00
_cell.angle_beta   90.00
_cell.angle_gamma   90.00
#
_symmetry.space_group_name_H-M   'P 1'
#
loop_
_entity.id
_entity.type
_entity.pdbx_description
1 polymer ?
#
loop_
_entity_poly.entity_id
_entity_poly.type
_entity_poly.pdbx_seq_one_letter_code
_entity_poly.pdbx_strand_id
1 'polypeptide(L)'
;MYGIPNMKLDKEAVVQRRVNLLAEEGITFKTGVEIGKHIPAATLMSDFDAVVLCVGSTRPNDFFAKTPGRDLDGIHFAMDFLTANTRSLLDSKLQDKKYISAKGKDVIVIGGGDTGTDCIGTSLRHGCRSLVTFEIVPQPPEERAANNPWPQWPKVLRTDYGHAEAAARFDYSDVPGKTLAGDPREFSVQTVEFLGDESGKLRGVKTIRLDWTKPQKNGPPFSV
;
A
#
# COMPACT_ATOMS: atom_id res chain seq x y z
N MET A 1 9.61 -10.68 -1.82
CA MET A 1 8.90 -11.32 -2.95
C MET A 1 7.53 -10.73 -3.22
N TYR A 2 6.57 -10.82 -2.30
CA TYR A 2 5.14 -10.68 -2.63
C TYR A 2 4.52 -9.27 -2.49
N GLY A 3 5.17 -8.32 -1.81
CA GLY A 3 4.61 -6.98 -1.59
C GLY A 3 4.78 -6.02 -2.78
N ILE A 4 5.96 -6.01 -3.41
CA ILE A 4 6.22 -5.18 -4.59
C ILE A 4 5.74 -5.95 -5.82
N PRO A 5 4.93 -5.37 -6.71
CA PRO A 5 4.38 -6.07 -7.87
C PRO A 5 5.41 -6.22 -9.01
N ASN A 6 5.18 -7.16 -9.93
CA ASN A 6 6.14 -7.53 -10.97
C ASN A 6 6.46 -6.41 -11.96
N MET A 7 5.53 -5.50 -12.24
CA MET A 7 5.80 -4.38 -13.17
C MET A 7 6.84 -3.39 -12.64
N LYS A 8 7.05 -3.34 -11.32
CA LYS A 8 8.03 -2.44 -10.68
C LYS A 8 9.35 -3.15 -10.41
N LEU A 9 9.30 -4.42 -10.03
CA LEU A 9 10.47 -5.21 -9.71
C LEU A 9 10.29 -6.64 -10.22
N ASP A 10 11.07 -7.01 -11.23
CA ASP A 10 11.09 -8.37 -11.78
C ASP A 10 11.59 -9.38 -10.74
N LYS A 11 10.87 -10.49 -10.60
CA LYS A 11 11.14 -11.48 -9.55
C LYS A 11 12.21 -12.48 -9.95
N GLU A 12 12.32 -12.81 -11.22
CA GLU A 12 13.28 -13.79 -11.72
C GLU A 12 14.62 -13.11 -12.03
N ALA A 13 14.60 -12.09 -12.89
CA ALA A 13 15.80 -11.44 -13.39
C ALA A 13 16.56 -10.64 -12.31
N VAL A 14 15.84 -10.11 -11.32
CA VAL A 14 16.43 -9.27 -10.27
C VAL A 14 16.47 -9.97 -8.92
N VAL A 15 15.31 -10.39 -8.38
CA VAL A 15 15.26 -10.93 -7.01
C VAL A 15 15.90 -12.32 -6.95
N GLN A 16 15.47 -13.26 -7.79
CA GLN A 16 15.98 -14.63 -7.77
C GLN A 16 17.48 -14.66 -8.08
N ARG A 17 17.94 -13.83 -9.03
CA ARG A 17 19.39 -13.67 -9.31
C ARG A 17 20.18 -13.29 -8.05
N ARG A 18 19.68 -12.36 -7.22
CA ARG A 18 20.34 -11.96 -5.97
C ARG A 18 20.31 -13.07 -4.92
N VAL A 19 19.21 -13.81 -4.82
CA VAL A 19 19.10 -14.95 -3.89
C VAL A 19 20.08 -16.06 -4.29
N ASN A 20 20.18 -16.39 -5.58
CA ASN A 20 21.12 -17.39 -6.09
C ASN A 20 22.57 -17.01 -5.77
N LEU A 21 22.95 -15.75 -6.01
CA LEU A 21 24.29 -15.26 -5.66
C LEU A 21 24.60 -15.47 -4.17
N LEU A 22 23.66 -15.14 -3.27
CA LEU A 22 23.84 -15.36 -1.83
C LEU A 22 23.98 -16.85 -1.49
N ALA A 23 23.23 -17.72 -2.17
CA ALA A 23 23.33 -19.17 -1.96
C ALA A 23 24.66 -19.73 -2.47
N GLU A 24 25.16 -19.25 -3.61
CA GLU A 24 26.45 -19.60 -4.20
C GLU A 24 27.64 -19.19 -3.30
N GLU A 25 27.49 -18.07 -2.57
CA GLU A 25 28.44 -17.63 -1.53
C GLU A 25 28.35 -18.46 -0.22
N GLY A 26 27.52 -19.49 -0.18
CA GLY A 26 27.44 -20.46 0.93
C GLY A 26 26.30 -20.21 1.93
N ILE A 27 25.39 -19.26 1.69
CA ILE A 27 24.23 -19.04 2.58
C ILE A 27 23.20 -20.15 2.38
N THR A 28 22.86 -20.86 3.45
CA THR A 28 21.79 -21.87 3.43
C THR A 28 20.43 -21.24 3.72
N PHE A 29 19.50 -21.31 2.78
CA PHE A 29 18.12 -20.85 2.95
C PHE A 29 17.20 -22.00 3.37
N LYS A 30 16.61 -21.91 4.56
CA LYS A 30 15.53 -22.81 5.01
C LYS A 30 14.18 -22.11 4.90
N THR A 31 13.44 -22.39 3.82
CA THR A 31 12.12 -21.80 3.56
C THR A 31 10.99 -22.62 4.15
N GLY A 32 9.79 -22.04 4.30
CA GLY A 32 8.64 -22.75 4.86
C GLY A 32 8.75 -22.99 6.38
N VAL A 33 9.66 -22.28 7.04
CA VAL A 33 9.92 -22.39 8.48
C VAL A 33 9.57 -21.07 9.16
N GLU A 34 8.85 -21.17 10.27
CA GLU A 34 8.46 -20.05 11.14
C GLU A 34 9.01 -20.29 12.54
N ILE A 35 9.84 -19.35 13.02
CA ILE A 35 10.45 -19.41 14.35
C ILE A 35 9.39 -19.14 15.42
N GLY A 36 9.39 -19.93 16.49
CA GLY A 36 8.36 -19.96 17.52
C GLY A 36 7.24 -20.98 17.25
N LYS A 37 7.04 -21.39 15.99
CA LYS A 37 6.06 -22.42 15.61
C LYS A 37 6.70 -23.76 15.24
N HIS A 38 7.68 -23.72 14.35
CA HIS A 38 8.38 -24.92 13.86
C HIS A 38 9.70 -25.15 14.59
N ILE A 39 10.40 -24.07 14.94
CA ILE A 39 11.68 -24.10 15.65
C ILE A 39 11.59 -23.14 16.85
N PRO A 40 11.83 -23.59 18.08
CA PRO A 40 11.93 -22.70 19.23
C PRO A 40 13.07 -21.70 19.07
N ALA A 41 12.85 -20.43 19.44
CA ALA A 41 13.89 -19.41 19.35
C ALA A 41 15.14 -19.77 20.19
N ALA A 42 14.95 -20.44 21.33
CA ALA A 42 16.03 -20.88 22.20
C ALA A 42 17.02 -21.84 21.51
N THR A 43 16.54 -22.67 20.57
CA THR A 43 17.39 -23.56 19.77
C THR A 43 18.35 -22.76 18.90
N LEU A 44 17.90 -21.65 18.30
CA LEU A 44 18.79 -20.79 17.52
C LEU A 44 19.88 -20.15 18.37
N MET A 45 19.57 -19.83 19.63
CA MET A 45 20.53 -19.23 20.55
C MET A 45 21.55 -20.23 21.08
N SER A 46 21.25 -21.54 21.11
CA SER A 46 22.23 -22.57 21.46
C SER A 46 23.09 -23.02 20.28
N ASP A 47 22.49 -23.07 19.08
CA ASP A 47 23.12 -23.70 17.92
C ASP A 47 24.03 -22.73 17.14
N PHE A 48 23.91 -21.43 17.38
CA PHE A 48 24.65 -20.40 16.65
C PHE A 48 25.28 -19.36 17.59
N ASP A 49 26.49 -18.90 17.24
CA ASP A 49 27.20 -17.86 17.99
C ASP A 49 26.51 -16.49 17.97
N ALA A 50 25.71 -16.23 16.92
CA ALA A 50 24.98 -14.99 16.75
C ALA A 50 23.65 -15.19 16.01
N VAL A 51 22.64 -14.39 16.37
CA VAL A 51 21.33 -14.38 15.74
C VAL A 51 20.94 -12.95 15.35
N VAL A 52 20.59 -12.74 14.08
CA VAL A 52 20.12 -11.46 13.55
C VAL A 52 18.65 -11.56 13.17
N LEU A 53 17.83 -10.65 13.70
CA LEU A 53 16.38 -10.62 13.43
C LEU A 53 16.07 -9.74 12.21
N CYS A 54 15.69 -10.39 11.11
CA CYS A 54 15.34 -9.75 9.83
C CYS A 54 13.88 -10.00 9.42
N VAL A 55 12.94 -10.05 10.38
CA VAL A 55 11.55 -10.51 10.18
C VAL A 55 10.60 -9.46 9.57
N GLY A 56 11.02 -8.20 9.52
CA GLY A 56 10.20 -7.09 9.00
C GLY A 56 8.95 -6.79 9.84
N SER A 57 8.00 -6.05 9.26
CA SER A 57 6.71 -5.72 9.87
C SER A 57 5.57 -6.42 9.14
N THR A 58 4.91 -7.35 9.81
CA THR A 58 3.84 -8.19 9.22
C THR A 58 2.45 -7.75 9.63
N ARG A 59 2.31 -6.91 10.66
CA ARG A 59 1.02 -6.41 11.13
C ARG A 59 0.67 -5.11 10.43
N PRO A 60 -0.45 -5.05 9.68
CA PRO A 60 -0.91 -3.79 9.12
C PRO A 60 -1.34 -2.85 10.24
N ASN A 61 -1.18 -1.55 9.99
CA ASN A 61 -1.74 -0.53 10.87
C ASN A 61 -3.18 -0.22 10.44
N ASP A 62 -4.16 -0.59 11.26
CA ASP A 62 -5.57 -0.34 10.96
C ASP A 62 -6.05 0.96 11.62
N PHE A 63 -5.85 2.07 10.91
CA PHE A 63 -6.37 3.38 11.31
C PHE A 63 -7.90 3.44 11.38
N PHE A 64 -8.58 2.48 10.74
CA PHE A 64 -10.02 2.45 10.58
C PHE A 64 -10.70 1.42 11.47
N ALA A 65 -9.98 0.80 12.41
CA ALA A 65 -10.51 -0.26 13.27
C ALA A 65 -11.78 0.14 14.07
N LYS A 66 -11.99 1.44 14.31
CA LYS A 66 -13.16 2.00 14.99
C LYS A 66 -14.11 2.76 14.06
N THR A 67 -13.83 2.78 12.77
CA THR A 67 -14.63 3.48 11.76
C THR A 67 -15.89 2.66 11.45
N PRO A 68 -17.09 3.25 11.47
CA PRO A 68 -18.32 2.55 11.09
C PRO A 68 -18.21 1.91 9.69
N GLY A 69 -18.67 0.67 9.56
CA GLY A 69 -18.64 -0.10 8.32
C GLY A 69 -17.27 -0.67 7.92
N ARG A 70 -16.26 -0.61 8.81
CA ARG A 70 -14.91 -1.15 8.54
C ARG A 70 -14.90 -2.65 8.19
N ASP A 71 -15.89 -3.38 8.67
CA ASP A 71 -16.10 -4.82 8.51
C ASP A 71 -16.83 -5.22 7.21
N LEU A 72 -17.25 -4.25 6.39
CA LEU A 72 -17.89 -4.50 5.10
C LEU A 72 -16.97 -5.23 4.12
N ASP A 73 -17.57 -6.08 3.27
CA ASP A 73 -16.86 -6.75 2.19
C ASP A 73 -16.42 -5.75 1.11
N GLY A 74 -15.21 -5.93 0.57
CA GLY A 74 -14.57 -5.01 -0.37
C GLY A 74 -13.57 -4.03 0.24
N ILE A 75 -13.34 -4.08 1.56
CA ILE A 75 -12.28 -3.32 2.23
C ILE A 75 -11.09 -4.26 2.49
N HIS A 76 -9.93 -3.95 1.89
CA HIS A 76 -8.75 -4.81 1.98
C HIS A 76 -7.53 -4.02 2.44
N PHE A 77 -6.68 -4.64 3.27
CA PHE A 77 -5.34 -4.10 3.47
C PHE A 77 -4.53 -4.25 2.19
N ALA A 78 -3.65 -3.28 1.95
CA ALA A 78 -2.79 -3.30 0.77
C ALA A 78 -1.93 -4.57 0.68
N MET A 79 -1.40 -5.05 1.81
CA MET A 79 -0.58 -6.26 1.83
C MET A 79 -1.38 -7.52 1.49
N ASP A 80 -2.66 -7.61 1.87
CA ASP A 80 -3.52 -8.73 1.47
C ASP A 80 -3.76 -8.71 -0.04
N PHE A 81 -4.09 -7.52 -0.56
CA PHE A 81 -4.30 -7.29 -2.00
C PHE A 81 -3.05 -7.62 -2.82
N LEU A 82 -1.91 -7.02 -2.50
CA LEU A 82 -0.66 -7.17 -3.26
C LEU A 82 -0.07 -8.57 -3.14
N THR A 83 -0.10 -9.17 -1.95
CA THR A 83 0.44 -10.52 -1.72
C THR A 83 -0.36 -11.57 -2.47
N ALA A 84 -1.70 -11.53 -2.40
CA ALA A 84 -2.54 -12.48 -3.09
C ALA A 84 -2.37 -12.37 -4.61
N ASN A 85 -2.31 -11.14 -5.14
CA ASN A 85 -2.09 -10.89 -6.56
C ASN A 85 -0.73 -11.38 -7.05
N THR A 86 0.36 -11.02 -6.35
CA THR A 86 1.70 -11.44 -6.74
C THR A 86 1.85 -12.95 -6.66
N ARG A 87 1.31 -13.59 -5.61
CA ARG A 87 1.34 -15.05 -5.47
C ARG A 87 0.58 -15.74 -6.60
N SER A 88 -0.67 -15.37 -6.83
CA SER A 88 -1.50 -15.96 -7.90
C SER A 88 -0.86 -15.76 -9.28
N LEU A 89 -0.21 -14.62 -9.53
CA LEU A 89 0.53 -14.35 -10.76
C LEU A 89 1.73 -15.30 -10.94
N LEU A 90 2.55 -15.46 -9.90
CA LEU A 90 3.75 -16.31 -9.96
C LEU A 90 3.40 -17.80 -10.04
N ASP A 91 2.43 -18.23 -9.22
CA ASP A 91 2.10 -19.66 -9.08
C ASP A 91 1.25 -20.16 -10.26
N SER A 92 0.40 -19.31 -10.84
CA SER A 92 -0.62 -19.75 -11.79
C SER A 92 -0.88 -18.81 -12.96
N LYS A 93 -0.15 -17.70 -13.10
CA LYS A 93 -0.48 -16.64 -14.07
C LYS A 93 -1.94 -16.15 -13.93
N LEU A 94 -2.38 -15.99 -12.68
CA LEU A 94 -3.74 -15.59 -12.29
C LEU A 94 -4.85 -16.60 -12.66
N GLN A 95 -4.52 -17.79 -13.15
CA GLN A 95 -5.52 -18.78 -13.57
C GLN A 95 -6.24 -19.43 -12.39
N ASP A 96 -5.61 -19.51 -11.22
CA ASP A 96 -6.22 -20.05 -10.01
C ASP A 96 -7.31 -19.15 -9.41
N LYS A 97 -7.39 -17.89 -9.87
CA LYS A 97 -8.32 -16.85 -9.38
C LYS A 97 -8.22 -16.60 -7.86
N LYS A 98 -7.11 -16.97 -7.23
CA LYS A 98 -6.86 -16.75 -5.79
C LYS A 98 -6.26 -15.37 -5.53
N TYR A 99 -6.89 -14.35 -6.10
CA TYR A 99 -6.48 -12.96 -5.95
C TYR A 99 -7.69 -12.05 -5.79
N ILE A 100 -7.46 -10.89 -5.18
CA ILE A 100 -8.49 -9.86 -5.05
C ILE A 100 -8.51 -9.07 -6.36
N SER A 101 -9.63 -9.12 -7.08
CA SER A 101 -9.77 -8.51 -8.40
C SER A 101 -10.35 -7.10 -8.32
N ALA A 102 -9.68 -6.16 -9.00
CA ALA A 102 -10.16 -4.78 -9.17
C ALA A 102 -10.88 -4.58 -10.52
N LYS A 103 -11.04 -5.64 -11.32
CA LYS A 103 -11.59 -5.55 -12.68
C LYS A 103 -13.01 -4.97 -12.67
N GLY A 104 -13.21 -3.88 -13.41
CA GLY A 104 -14.50 -3.20 -13.53
C GLY A 104 -15.02 -2.54 -12.26
N LYS A 105 -14.19 -2.39 -11.22
CA LYS A 105 -14.55 -1.74 -9.95
C LYS A 105 -14.15 -0.27 -9.93
N ASP A 106 -14.87 0.53 -9.15
CA ASP A 106 -14.38 1.84 -8.72
C ASP A 106 -13.45 1.64 -7.51
N VAL A 107 -12.20 2.08 -7.62
CA VAL A 107 -11.17 1.79 -6.63
C VAL A 107 -10.81 3.07 -5.87
N ILE A 108 -10.79 2.97 -4.54
CA ILE A 108 -10.26 3.99 -3.66
C ILE A 108 -9.03 3.41 -2.96
N VAL A 109 -7.87 4.03 -3.17
CA VAL A 109 -6.64 3.71 -2.42
C VAL A 109 -6.49 4.71 -1.29
N ILE A 110 -6.41 4.25 -0.04
CA ILE A 110 -6.25 5.15 1.11
C ILE A 110 -4.79 5.08 1.57
N GLY A 111 -4.05 6.17 1.36
CA GLY A 111 -2.61 6.30 1.63
C GLY A 111 -1.78 6.53 0.36
N GLY A 112 -0.88 7.53 0.40
CA GLY A 112 -0.07 7.97 -0.75
C GLY A 112 1.40 7.52 -0.76
N GLY A 113 1.78 6.55 0.07
CA GLY A 113 3.13 5.98 0.06
C GLY A 113 3.34 4.94 -1.05
N ASP A 114 4.55 4.38 -1.13
CA ASP A 114 4.93 3.38 -2.15
C ASP A 114 3.96 2.21 -2.25
N THR A 115 3.49 1.68 -1.12
CA THR A 115 2.49 0.60 -1.06
C THR A 115 1.17 1.01 -1.72
N GLY A 116 0.76 2.27 -1.57
CA GLY A 116 -0.43 2.83 -2.23
C GLY A 116 -0.24 2.91 -3.74
N THR A 117 0.92 3.40 -4.19
CA THR A 117 1.29 3.39 -5.62
C THR A 117 1.26 1.99 -6.21
N ASP A 118 1.75 1.00 -5.48
CA ASP A 118 1.75 -0.39 -5.93
C ASP A 118 0.32 -0.97 -6.05
N CYS A 119 -0.59 -0.58 -5.15
CA CYS A 119 -2.02 -0.88 -5.26
C CYS A 119 -2.67 -0.22 -6.48
N ILE A 120 -2.30 1.04 -6.78
CA ILE A 120 -2.78 1.76 -7.97
C ILE A 120 -2.36 0.99 -9.22
N GLY A 121 -1.06 0.74 -9.38
CA GLY A 121 -0.54 0.05 -10.54
C GLY A 121 -1.21 -1.32 -10.74
N THR A 122 -1.35 -2.11 -9.68
CA THR A 122 -2.01 -3.43 -9.75
C THR A 122 -3.49 -3.30 -10.19
N SER A 123 -4.22 -2.33 -9.63
CA SER A 123 -5.63 -2.08 -9.98
C SER A 123 -5.81 -1.66 -11.45
N LEU A 124 -4.88 -0.84 -11.96
CA LEU A 124 -4.86 -0.46 -13.38
C LEU A 124 -4.67 -1.68 -14.29
N ARG A 125 -3.76 -2.61 -13.96
CA ARG A 125 -3.54 -3.84 -14.76
C ARG A 125 -4.77 -4.74 -14.76
N HIS A 126 -5.53 -4.79 -13.66
CA HIS A 126 -6.80 -5.55 -13.63
C HIS A 126 -7.90 -4.92 -14.49
N GLY A 127 -7.76 -3.65 -14.87
CA GLY A 127 -8.78 -2.91 -15.59
C GLY A 127 -9.91 -2.43 -14.67
N CYS A 128 -9.56 -1.75 -13.57
CA CYS A 128 -10.54 -1.00 -12.79
C CYS A 128 -11.25 0.06 -13.65
N ARG A 129 -12.49 0.38 -13.27
CA ARG A 129 -13.36 1.34 -13.96
C ARG A 129 -12.96 2.79 -13.66
N SER A 130 -12.65 3.08 -12.40
CA SER A 130 -12.16 4.38 -11.95
C SER A 130 -11.18 4.17 -10.80
N LEU A 131 -10.35 5.18 -10.52
CA LEU A 131 -9.38 5.13 -9.44
C LEU A 131 -9.14 6.52 -8.84
N VAL A 132 -9.22 6.62 -7.52
CA VAL A 132 -8.81 7.79 -6.75
C VAL A 132 -8.00 7.37 -5.53
N THR A 133 -7.16 8.28 -5.04
CA THR A 133 -6.33 8.06 -3.86
C THR A 133 -6.61 9.13 -2.81
N PHE A 134 -6.81 8.74 -1.56
CA PHE A 134 -7.01 9.67 -0.45
C PHE A 134 -5.78 9.74 0.44
N GLU A 135 -5.28 10.96 0.64
CA GLU A 135 -4.21 11.28 1.57
C GLU A 135 -4.73 12.15 2.70
N ILE A 136 -4.41 11.77 3.93
CA ILE A 136 -4.84 12.52 5.12
C ILE A 136 -4.03 13.81 5.31
N VAL A 137 -2.81 13.86 4.77
CA VAL A 137 -1.87 14.99 4.90
C VAL A 137 -2.18 16.09 3.87
N PRO A 138 -1.74 17.34 4.10
CA PRO A 138 -1.85 18.38 3.08
C PRO A 138 -0.95 18.06 1.88
N GLN A 139 -1.29 18.64 0.72
CA GLN A 139 -0.46 18.53 -0.48
C GLN A 139 0.96 19.02 -0.16
N PRO A 140 2.00 18.18 -0.32
CA PRO A 140 3.36 18.62 -0.10
C PRO A 140 3.77 19.72 -1.09
N PRO A 141 4.70 20.62 -0.74
CA PRO A 141 5.24 21.63 -1.66
C PRO A 141 6.02 21.00 -2.81
N GLU A 142 6.15 21.70 -3.94
CA GLU A 142 6.96 21.24 -5.09
C GLU A 142 8.45 21.17 -4.73
N GLU A 143 8.92 22.09 -3.90
CA GLU A 143 10.30 22.19 -3.46
C GLU A 143 10.43 22.01 -1.94
N ARG A 144 11.63 21.62 -1.50
CA ARG A 144 11.91 21.38 -0.08
C ARG A 144 11.78 22.69 0.69
N ALA A 145 10.85 22.72 1.65
CA ALA A 145 10.65 23.86 2.54
C ALA A 145 11.78 24.02 3.57
N ALA A 146 12.00 25.25 4.04
CA ALA A 146 13.06 25.60 5.00
C ALA A 146 12.96 24.82 6.34
N ASN A 147 11.75 24.43 6.73
CA ASN A 147 11.48 23.65 7.95
C ASN A 147 11.70 22.12 7.78
N ASN A 148 12.13 21.66 6.61
CA ASN A 148 12.51 20.28 6.34
C ASN A 148 13.92 20.23 5.71
N PRO A 149 14.98 20.61 6.44
CA PRO A 149 16.35 20.67 5.91
C PRO A 149 16.96 19.28 5.72
N TRP A 150 18.00 19.19 4.90
CA TRP A 150 18.89 18.02 4.86
C TRP A 150 19.56 17.83 6.24
N PRO A 151 19.74 16.59 6.76
CA PRO A 151 19.60 15.28 6.09
C PRO A 151 18.21 14.64 6.20
N GLN A 152 17.16 15.38 6.59
CA GLN A 152 15.82 14.81 6.66
C GLN A 152 15.32 14.39 5.28
N TRP A 153 14.48 13.35 5.25
CA TRP A 153 13.78 12.97 4.03
C TRP A 153 12.95 14.15 3.50
N PRO A 154 13.07 14.49 2.20
CA PRO A 154 12.34 15.62 1.62
C PRO A 154 10.84 15.35 1.61
N LYS A 155 10.08 16.27 2.20
CA LYS A 155 8.62 16.31 2.13
C LYS A 155 8.20 17.18 0.95
N VAL A 156 8.34 16.64 -0.26
CA VAL A 156 7.99 17.32 -1.52
C VAL A 156 6.98 16.50 -2.29
N LEU A 157 6.20 17.15 -3.16
CA LEU A 157 5.23 16.49 -4.01
C LEU A 157 5.98 15.59 -4.98
N ARG A 158 5.73 14.29 -4.89
CA ARG A 158 6.36 13.28 -5.76
C ARG A 158 5.28 12.58 -6.56
N THR A 159 5.52 12.44 -7.85
CA THR A 159 4.70 11.62 -8.73
C THR A 159 5.46 10.33 -8.97
N ASP A 160 4.87 9.22 -8.56
CA ASP A 160 5.41 7.86 -8.77
C ASP A 160 4.66 7.22 -9.94
N TYR A 161 5.16 6.09 -10.44
CA TYR A 161 4.69 5.46 -11.68
C TYR A 161 3.16 5.23 -11.68
N GLY A 162 2.60 4.74 -10.56
CA GLY A 162 1.17 4.47 -10.45
C GLY A 162 0.32 5.74 -10.53
N HIS A 163 0.82 6.85 -9.97
CA HIS A 163 0.15 8.16 -10.08
C HIS A 163 0.12 8.63 -11.53
N ALA A 164 1.28 8.58 -12.20
CA ALA A 164 1.41 8.99 -13.59
C ALA A 164 0.57 8.13 -14.55
N GLU A 165 0.55 6.81 -14.35
CA GLU A 165 -0.25 5.89 -15.17
C GLU A 165 -1.76 6.08 -14.97
N ALA A 166 -2.20 6.36 -13.74
CA ALA A 166 -3.61 6.65 -13.48
C ALA A 166 -4.02 7.99 -14.12
N ALA A 167 -3.20 9.03 -13.95
CA ALA A 167 -3.36 10.34 -14.60
C ALA A 167 -3.41 10.25 -16.14
N ALA A 168 -2.64 9.35 -16.73
CA ALA A 168 -2.66 9.12 -18.18
C ALA A 168 -3.88 8.32 -18.66
N ARG A 169 -4.52 7.54 -17.77
CA ARG A 169 -5.62 6.64 -18.14
C ARG A 169 -7.00 7.27 -17.93
N PHE A 170 -7.16 8.06 -16.87
CA PHE A 170 -8.44 8.59 -16.45
C PHE A 170 -8.47 10.10 -16.56
N ASP A 171 -9.64 10.63 -16.90
CA ASP A 171 -9.88 12.06 -16.86
C ASP A 171 -10.31 12.48 -15.45
N TYR A 172 -9.58 13.44 -14.90
CA TYR A 172 -9.82 14.00 -13.58
C TYR A 172 -10.27 15.46 -13.61
N SER A 173 -10.50 16.07 -14.79
CA SER A 173 -10.84 17.49 -14.90
C SER A 173 -12.16 17.85 -14.20
N ASP A 174 -13.12 16.93 -14.25
CA ASP A 174 -14.50 17.19 -13.84
C ASP A 174 -14.83 16.63 -12.45
N VAL A 175 -13.81 16.25 -11.67
CA VAL A 175 -14.00 15.74 -10.31
C VAL A 175 -14.26 16.91 -9.35
N PRO A 176 -15.45 17.02 -8.73
CA PRO A 176 -15.76 18.15 -7.86
C PRO A 176 -14.84 18.22 -6.64
N GLY A 177 -14.35 19.44 -6.35
CA GLY A 177 -13.53 19.70 -5.17
C GLY A 177 -12.11 19.15 -5.25
N LYS A 178 -11.64 18.77 -6.45
CA LYS A 178 -10.26 18.33 -6.70
C LYS A 178 -9.26 19.43 -6.32
N THR A 179 -8.21 19.06 -5.59
CA THR A 179 -7.13 20.01 -5.23
C THR A 179 -5.93 19.94 -6.16
N LEU A 180 -5.68 18.79 -6.78
CA LEU A 180 -4.58 18.57 -7.72
C LEU A 180 -5.14 18.16 -9.09
N ALA A 181 -5.21 19.10 -10.03
CA ALA A 181 -5.79 18.85 -11.34
C ALA A 181 -5.04 17.72 -12.09
N GLY A 182 -5.79 16.81 -12.73
CA GLY A 182 -5.21 15.74 -13.55
C GLY A 182 -4.54 14.59 -12.79
N ASP A 183 -4.56 14.56 -11.45
CA ASP A 183 -3.88 13.53 -10.65
C ASP A 183 -4.88 12.63 -9.91
N PRO A 184 -4.66 11.32 -9.73
CA PRO A 184 -5.57 10.46 -8.95
C PRO A 184 -5.75 10.87 -7.48
N ARG A 185 -4.82 11.65 -6.90
CA ARG A 185 -4.77 11.93 -5.46
C ARG A 185 -5.63 13.10 -5.04
N GLU A 186 -6.22 12.95 -3.87
CA GLU A 186 -6.84 14.01 -3.07
C GLU A 186 -6.15 14.12 -1.72
N PHE A 187 -5.72 15.33 -1.37
CA PHE A 187 -5.05 15.63 -0.12
C PHE A 187 -6.03 16.17 0.92
N SER A 188 -5.63 16.08 2.19
CA SER A 188 -6.44 16.49 3.35
C SER A 188 -7.84 15.85 3.35
N VAL A 189 -7.93 14.57 3.00
CA VAL A 189 -9.18 13.79 3.03
C VAL A 189 -9.11 12.73 4.12
N GLN A 190 -10.11 12.71 4.99
CA GLN A 190 -10.27 11.65 5.98
C GLN A 190 -11.56 10.86 5.72
N THR A 191 -11.41 9.55 5.62
CA THR A 191 -12.55 8.61 5.68
C THR A 191 -13.11 8.54 7.10
N VAL A 192 -14.40 8.80 7.25
CA VAL A 192 -15.09 8.81 8.55
C VAL A 192 -16.12 7.69 8.70
N GLU A 193 -16.55 7.09 7.60
CA GLU A 193 -17.55 6.01 7.58
C GLU A 193 -17.50 5.28 6.23
N PHE A 194 -17.63 3.96 6.27
CA PHE A 194 -17.79 3.11 5.09
C PHE A 194 -19.27 2.75 4.94
N LEU A 195 -19.82 2.91 3.75
CA LEU A 195 -21.24 2.73 3.47
C LEU A 195 -21.47 1.40 2.76
N GLY A 196 -22.26 0.53 3.37
CA GLY A 196 -22.64 -0.76 2.83
C GLY A 196 -23.90 -0.71 1.96
N ASP A 197 -24.07 -1.72 1.11
CA ASP A 197 -25.36 -2.11 0.57
C ASP A 197 -26.09 -3.10 1.50
N GLU A 198 -27.29 -3.51 1.11
CA GLU A 198 -28.12 -4.46 1.87
C GLU A 198 -27.48 -5.85 2.02
N SER A 199 -26.49 -6.17 1.19
CA SER A 199 -25.74 -7.43 1.21
C SER A 199 -24.44 -7.34 2.02
N GLY A 200 -24.17 -6.20 2.68
CA GLY A 200 -22.95 -5.99 3.46
C GLY A 200 -21.70 -5.70 2.62
N LYS A 201 -21.85 -5.34 1.35
CA LYS A 201 -20.73 -4.94 0.47
C LYS A 201 -20.54 -3.45 0.46
N LEU A 202 -19.29 -3.01 0.38
CA LEU A 202 -18.93 -1.61 0.26
C LEU A 202 -19.55 -1.01 -1.01
N ARG A 203 -20.37 0.04 -0.85
CA ARG A 203 -20.94 0.82 -1.96
C ARG A 203 -20.32 2.21 -2.07
N GLY A 204 -19.76 2.73 -0.97
CA GLY A 204 -19.21 4.09 -0.95
C GLY A 204 -18.48 4.42 0.35
N VAL A 205 -17.84 5.58 0.35
CA VAL A 205 -17.06 6.07 1.50
C VAL A 205 -17.50 7.49 1.80
N LYS A 206 -17.78 7.77 3.07
CA LYS A 206 -18.05 9.12 3.55
C LYS A 206 -16.75 9.75 4.03
N THR A 207 -16.47 10.93 3.53
CA THR A 207 -15.23 11.65 3.82
C THR A 207 -15.48 13.05 4.34
N ILE A 208 -14.50 13.59 5.07
CA ILE A 208 -14.42 15.00 5.41
C ILE A 208 -13.13 15.59 4.85
N ARG A 209 -13.13 16.90 4.57
CA ARG A 209 -11.91 17.67 4.28
C ARG A 209 -11.30 18.15 5.59
N LEU A 210 -9.99 17.98 5.72
CA LEU A 210 -9.21 18.43 6.86
C LEU A 210 -8.62 19.81 6.60
N ASP A 211 -8.65 20.66 7.61
CA ASP A 211 -7.91 21.91 7.65
C ASP A 211 -6.84 21.81 8.74
N TRP A 212 -5.61 21.46 8.32
CA TRP A 212 -4.48 21.29 9.22
C TRP A 212 -3.99 22.60 9.84
N THR A 213 -4.48 23.77 9.40
CA THR A 213 -4.19 25.06 10.05
C THR A 213 -4.93 25.24 11.37
N LYS A 214 -5.93 24.39 11.65
CA LYS A 214 -6.76 24.42 12.86
C LYS A 214 -6.68 23.06 13.57
N PRO A 215 -5.61 22.78 14.34
CA PRO A 215 -5.44 21.50 14.98
C PRO A 215 -6.59 21.21 15.96
N GLN A 216 -7.14 20.00 15.88
CA GLN A 216 -8.17 19.54 16.80
C GLN A 216 -7.54 18.82 17.99
N LYS A 217 -8.04 19.08 19.20
CA LYS A 217 -7.59 18.37 20.41
C LYS A 217 -7.91 16.88 20.27
N ASN A 218 -6.90 16.02 20.41
CA ASN A 218 -6.96 14.57 20.14
C ASN A 218 -7.23 14.20 18.65
N GLY A 219 -6.97 15.12 17.72
CA GLY A 219 -6.99 14.87 16.28
C GLY A 219 -5.79 14.03 15.81
N PRO A 220 -5.73 13.66 14.51
CA PRO A 220 -4.65 12.84 13.99
C PRO A 220 -3.28 13.54 14.13
N PRO A 221 -2.18 12.79 14.32
CA PRO A 221 -0.89 13.29 14.83
C PRO A 221 -0.08 14.16 13.85
N PHE A 222 -0.67 14.57 12.73
CA PHE A 222 0.05 15.24 11.62
C PHE A 222 -0.04 16.77 11.68
N SER A 223 -0.52 17.35 12.79
CA SER A 223 -0.38 18.78 13.05
C SER A 223 1.11 19.11 13.27
N VAL A 224 1.65 19.93 12.37
CA VAL A 224 2.93 20.64 12.59
C VAL A 224 2.84 21.54 13.81
#